data_AF-A0A1Z9SM60-F1
#
_entry.id   AF-A0A1Z9SM60-F1
#
_cell.length_a   1.000
_cell.length_b   1.000
_cell.length_c   1.000
_cell.angle_alpha   90.00
_cell.angle_beta   90.00
_cell.angle_gamma   90.00
#
_symmetry.space_group_name_H-M   'P 1'
#
loop_
_entity.id
_entity.type
_entity.pdbx_description
1 polymer ?
#
loop_
_entity_poly.entity_id
_entity_poly.type
_entity_poly.pdbx_seq_one_letter_code
_entity_poly.pdbx_strand_id
1 'polypeptide(L)'
;MDFEIERLGNGPIIAPDMDARMGTNINGPSLIRAPNWLANPLGRYYLYFAHHNGSYIRLAVADTVEGPWRTHEDEILDLADIYFINRIASPEIYIDDAAKSIRLYFHGAPVTSLTVDKFKERGSRNRVTV
;
A
#
# COMPACT_ATOMS: atom_id res chain seq x y z
N MET A 1 -23.46 -8.09 22.01
CA MET A 1 -23.37 -8.07 20.54
C MET A 1 -22.36 -9.12 20.21
N ASP A 2 -22.83 -10.23 19.68
CA ASP A 2 -22.00 -11.40 19.46
C ASP A 2 -21.53 -11.36 18.00
N PHE A 3 -20.23 -11.50 17.80
CA PHE A 3 -19.64 -11.54 16.47
C PHE A 3 -19.16 -12.97 16.22
N GLU A 4 -19.55 -13.53 15.08
CA GLU A 4 -18.95 -14.76 14.57
C GLU A 4 -17.82 -14.41 13.61
N ILE A 5 -16.72 -15.15 13.74
CA ILE A 5 -15.53 -15.00 12.90
C ILE A 5 -15.27 -16.34 12.25
N GLU A 6 -15.32 -16.36 10.92
CA GLU A 6 -14.95 -17.52 10.11
C GLU A 6 -13.66 -17.23 9.35
N ARG A 7 -12.76 -18.22 9.32
CA ARG A 7 -11.51 -18.10 8.56
C ARG A 7 -11.81 -18.22 7.07
N LEU A 8 -11.29 -17.26 6.29
CA LEU A 8 -11.30 -17.36 4.83
C LEU A 8 -10.27 -18.41 4.36
N GLY A 9 -10.76 -19.53 3.81
CA GLY A 9 -9.93 -20.57 3.20
C GLY A 9 -8.91 -21.22 4.15
N ASN A 10 -7.99 -22.00 3.56
CA ASN A 10 -7.00 -22.81 4.31
C ASN A 10 -5.60 -22.18 4.39
N GLY A 11 -5.38 -21.02 3.76
CA GLY A 11 -4.06 -20.41 3.60
C GLY A 11 -4.13 -18.88 3.60
N PRO A 12 -2.98 -18.21 3.44
CA PRO A 12 -2.97 -16.76 3.24
C PRO A 12 -3.51 -16.42 1.83
N ILE A 13 -4.11 -15.24 1.70
CA ILE A 13 -4.63 -14.76 0.40
C ILE A 13 -3.53 -14.25 -0.54
N ILE A 14 -2.38 -13.87 0.01
CA ILE A 14 -1.14 -13.55 -0.73
C ILE A 14 0.05 -14.28 -0.10
N ALA A 15 1.07 -14.57 -0.89
CA ALA A 15 2.25 -15.31 -0.48
C ALA A 15 3.54 -14.53 -0.81
N PRO A 16 4.68 -14.87 -0.18
CA PRO A 16 6.00 -14.39 -0.60
C PRO A 16 6.27 -14.53 -2.10
N ASP A 17 7.20 -13.72 -2.60
CA ASP A 17 7.80 -13.86 -3.93
C ASP A 17 6.79 -13.86 -5.10
N MET A 18 5.65 -13.20 -4.92
CA MET A 18 4.65 -12.98 -5.99
C MET A 18 5.07 -11.90 -7.00
N ASP A 19 6.12 -11.13 -6.71
CA ASP A 19 6.79 -10.24 -7.65
C ASP A 19 8.30 -10.23 -7.39
N ALA A 20 9.09 -9.74 -8.35
CA ALA A 20 10.56 -9.77 -8.30
C ALA A 20 11.19 -8.96 -7.16
N ARG A 21 10.47 -7.98 -6.59
CA ARG A 21 10.91 -7.08 -5.51
C ARG A 21 10.23 -7.42 -4.17
N MET A 22 9.20 -8.26 -4.15
CA MET A 22 8.37 -8.55 -2.98
C MET A 22 9.19 -9.08 -1.80
N GLY A 23 10.04 -10.06 -2.10
CA GLY A 23 10.71 -10.88 -1.10
C GLY A 23 9.72 -11.57 -0.16
N THR A 24 10.18 -11.85 1.06
CA THR A 24 9.48 -12.73 2.00
C THR A 24 8.65 -12.02 3.06
N ASN A 25 8.73 -10.68 3.14
CA ASN A 25 8.05 -9.92 4.18
C ASN A 25 6.81 -9.22 3.64
N ILE A 26 5.66 -9.61 4.20
CA ILE A 26 4.35 -9.02 3.94
C ILE A 26 3.87 -8.44 5.27
N ASN A 27 3.67 -7.13 5.35
CA ASN A 27 3.36 -6.46 6.61
C ASN A 27 2.36 -5.31 6.44
N GLY A 28 1.58 -5.10 7.50
CA GLY A 28 0.59 -4.03 7.62
C GLY A 28 -0.36 -3.92 6.42
N PRO A 29 -1.07 -5.00 6.04
CA PRO A 29 -1.97 -4.93 4.89
C PRO A 29 -3.20 -4.07 5.18
N SER A 30 -3.66 -3.32 4.18
CA SER A 30 -4.94 -2.62 4.16
C SER A 30 -5.73 -3.06 2.93
N LEU A 31 -6.89 -3.69 3.16
CA LEU A 31 -7.77 -4.23 2.14
C LEU A 31 -8.97 -3.32 1.94
N ILE A 32 -9.22 -2.90 0.71
CA ILE A 32 -10.44 -2.20 0.33
C ILE A 32 -11.14 -2.87 -0.85
N ARG A 33 -12.45 -2.66 -0.94
CA ARG A 33 -13.17 -2.82 -2.20
C ARG A 33 -12.92 -1.59 -3.06
N ALA A 34 -12.69 -1.78 -4.36
CA ALA A 34 -12.58 -0.68 -5.31
C ALA A 34 -13.84 0.20 -5.23
N PRO A 35 -13.72 1.53 -5.05
CA PRO A 35 -14.87 2.42 -5.01
C PRO A 35 -15.64 2.40 -6.34
N ASN A 36 -16.98 2.49 -6.29
CA ASN A 36 -17.81 2.44 -7.50
C ASN A 36 -17.55 3.60 -8.49
N TRP A 37 -17.00 4.72 -8.00
CA TRP A 37 -16.65 5.88 -8.81
C TRP A 37 -15.25 5.79 -9.44
N LEU A 38 -14.45 4.78 -9.07
CA LEU A 38 -13.12 4.59 -9.64
C LEU A 38 -13.25 4.16 -11.10
N ALA A 39 -12.71 4.96 -12.02
CA ALA A 39 -12.71 4.64 -13.43
C ALA A 39 -11.71 3.52 -13.73
N ASN A 40 -12.11 2.55 -14.56
CA ASN A 40 -11.28 1.43 -15.02
C ASN A 40 -10.56 0.68 -13.86
N PRO A 41 -11.30 0.11 -12.89
CA PRO A 41 -10.68 -0.58 -11.77
C PRO A 41 -9.86 -1.79 -12.25
N LEU A 42 -8.70 -2.03 -11.62
CA LEU A 42 -7.79 -3.14 -11.91
C LEU A 42 -8.30 -4.50 -11.38
N GLY A 43 -9.32 -4.46 -10.53
CA GLY A 43 -10.02 -5.59 -9.91
C GLY A 43 -11.09 -5.07 -8.93
N ARG A 44 -11.87 -5.96 -8.30
CA ARG A 44 -12.87 -5.56 -7.29
C ARG A 44 -12.27 -5.23 -5.93
N TYR A 45 -11.10 -5.74 -5.63
CA TYR A 45 -10.43 -5.60 -4.34
C TYR A 45 -8.98 -5.17 -4.52
N TYR A 46 -8.53 -4.27 -3.66
CA TYR A 46 -7.20 -3.69 -3.64
C TYR A 46 -6.60 -3.96 -2.26
N LEU A 47 -5.45 -4.61 -2.24
CA LEU A 47 -4.71 -4.96 -1.05
C LEU A 47 -3.38 -4.21 -1.07
N TYR A 48 -3.28 -3.18 -0.25
CA TYR A 48 -2.04 -2.43 -0.06
C TYR A 48 -1.24 -3.08 1.05
N PHE A 49 0.06 -3.25 0.86
CA PHE A 49 0.93 -3.86 1.86
C PHE A 49 2.37 -3.38 1.66
N ALA A 50 3.24 -3.63 2.64
CA ALA A 50 4.64 -3.23 2.56
C ALA A 50 5.57 -4.28 3.17
N HIS A 51 6.86 -4.16 2.87
CA HIS A 51 7.90 -4.79 3.68
C HIS A 51 8.15 -3.90 4.91
N HIS A 52 8.29 -4.46 6.11
CA HIS A 52 8.45 -3.67 7.36
C HIS A 52 9.66 -2.70 7.34
N ASN A 53 10.71 -3.07 6.60
CA ASN A 53 11.90 -2.26 6.29
C ASN A 53 12.02 -1.94 4.79
N GLY A 54 10.91 -1.91 4.06
CA GLY A 54 10.89 -1.68 2.61
C GLY A 54 11.00 -0.21 2.23
N SER A 55 11.33 0.02 0.96
CA SER A 55 11.39 1.35 0.36
C SER A 55 10.10 1.73 -0.38
N TYR A 56 9.07 0.89 -0.43
CA TYR A 56 7.89 1.14 -1.25
C TYR A 56 6.63 0.47 -0.69
N ILE A 57 5.47 1.06 -1.01
CA ILE A 57 4.15 0.45 -0.79
C ILE A 57 3.76 -0.34 -2.04
N ARG A 58 3.28 -1.56 -1.83
CA ARG A 58 2.84 -2.49 -2.88
C ARG A 58 1.32 -2.51 -2.99
N LEU A 59 0.84 -2.90 -4.16
CA LEU A 59 -0.56 -3.18 -4.40
C LEU A 59 -0.71 -4.58 -5.01
N ALA A 60 -1.63 -5.36 -4.47
CA ALA A 60 -2.18 -6.54 -5.14
C ALA A 60 -3.68 -6.32 -5.40
N VAL A 61 -4.19 -6.89 -6.49
CA VAL A 61 -5.60 -6.76 -6.89
C VAL A 61 -6.21 -8.12 -7.18
N ALA A 62 -7.52 -8.24 -6.90
CA ALA A 62 -8.30 -9.44 -7.16
C ALA A 62 -9.77 -9.09 -7.45
N ASP A 63 -10.48 -9.95 -8.18
CA ASP A 63 -11.93 -9.82 -8.40
C ASP A 63 -12.77 -10.46 -7.28
N THR A 64 -12.17 -11.35 -6.51
CA THR A 64 -12.74 -12.11 -5.39
C THR A 64 -11.81 -11.97 -4.18
N VAL A 65 -12.36 -11.93 -2.96
CA VAL A 65 -11.55 -11.71 -1.76
C VAL A 65 -10.61 -12.90 -1.48
N GLU A 66 -11.02 -14.09 -1.93
CA GLU A 66 -10.24 -15.33 -1.91
C GLU A 66 -9.07 -15.32 -2.90
N GLY A 67 -9.02 -14.37 -3.84
CA GLY A 67 -8.09 -14.37 -4.96
C GLY A 67 -8.63 -15.13 -6.18
N PRO A 68 -7.82 -15.31 -7.23
CA PRO A 68 -6.36 -15.12 -7.24
C PRO A 68 -5.96 -13.66 -7.13
N TRP A 69 -4.93 -13.40 -6.32
CA TRP A 69 -4.34 -12.09 -6.15
C TRP A 69 -3.18 -11.90 -7.11
N ARG A 70 -3.17 -10.78 -7.82
CA ARG A 70 -2.11 -10.36 -8.74
C ARG A 70 -1.42 -9.14 -8.16
N THR A 71 -0.10 -9.19 -8.02
CA THR A 71 0.72 -8.00 -7.75
C THR A 71 0.61 -7.03 -8.93
N HIS A 72 0.41 -5.76 -8.62
CA HIS A 72 0.50 -4.68 -9.58
C HIS A 72 1.91 -4.09 -9.44
N GLU A 73 2.74 -4.32 -10.45
CA GLU A 73 4.19 -4.05 -10.40
C GLU A 73 4.55 -2.57 -10.54
N ASP A 74 3.60 -1.72 -10.96
CA ASP A 74 3.82 -0.28 -11.05
C ASP A 74 3.95 0.34 -9.65
N GLU A 75 4.89 1.27 -9.51
CA GLU A 75 5.23 1.90 -8.22
C GLU A 75 4.07 2.77 -7.73
N ILE A 76 3.29 2.25 -6.77
CA ILE A 76 2.24 3.03 -6.12
C ILE A 76 2.83 4.19 -5.31
N LEU A 77 3.90 3.92 -4.56
CA LEU A 77 4.64 4.93 -3.81
C LEU A 77 6.02 4.41 -3.46
N ASP A 78 7.08 5.06 -3.96
CA ASP A 78 8.47 4.78 -3.59
C ASP A 78 9.02 5.86 -2.65
N LEU A 79 9.90 5.45 -1.73
CA LEU A 79 10.64 6.31 -0.81
C LEU A 79 11.42 7.40 -1.58
N ALA A 80 11.86 7.11 -2.80
CA ALA A 80 12.56 8.06 -3.66
C ALA A 80 11.74 9.32 -3.97
N ASP A 81 10.41 9.24 -3.89
CA ASP A 81 9.47 10.31 -4.26
C ASP A 81 8.97 11.16 -3.08
N ILE A 82 9.39 10.84 -1.85
CA ILE A 82 8.87 11.45 -0.61
C ILE A 82 9.96 11.81 0.41
N TYR A 83 9.62 12.67 1.37
CA TYR A 83 10.54 13.18 2.39
C TYR A 83 10.70 12.27 3.63
N PHE A 84 10.77 10.96 3.43
CA PHE A 84 11.11 10.03 4.51
C PHE A 84 12.53 9.50 4.31
N ILE A 85 13.16 9.08 5.41
CA ILE A 85 14.45 8.38 5.36
C ILE A 85 14.25 6.90 5.67
N ASN A 86 15.09 6.06 5.06
CA ASN A 86 15.21 4.63 5.27
C ASN A 86 14.01 3.75 4.87
N ARG A 87 12.79 4.04 5.33
CA ARG A 87 11.64 3.13 5.12
C ARG A 87 10.28 3.82 5.14
N ILE A 88 9.34 3.20 4.44
CA ILE A 88 7.90 3.41 4.57
C ILE A 88 7.18 2.07 4.72
N ALA A 89 6.15 2.02 5.57
CA ALA A 89 5.43 0.79 5.86
C ALA A 89 4.04 1.03 6.46
N SER A 90 3.31 -0.08 6.66
CA SER A 90 1.95 -0.14 7.23
C SER A 90 0.98 0.83 6.56
N PRO A 91 0.71 0.64 5.26
CA PRO A 91 -0.30 1.42 4.57
C PRO A 91 -1.67 1.28 5.24
N GLU A 92 -2.39 2.39 5.33
CA GLU A 92 -3.79 2.46 5.73
C GLU A 92 -4.55 3.29 4.70
N ILE A 93 -5.65 2.76 4.18
CA ILE A 93 -6.43 3.40 3.14
C ILE A 93 -7.72 3.97 3.70
N TYR A 94 -7.95 5.25 3.44
CA TYR A 94 -9.22 5.91 3.66
C TYR A 94 -9.88 6.27 2.33
N ILE A 95 -11.12 5.82 2.14
CA ILE A 95 -11.95 6.17 0.98
C ILE A 95 -12.82 7.37 1.37
N ASP A 96 -12.65 8.46 0.62
CA ASP A 96 -13.51 9.63 0.71
C ASP A 96 -14.45 9.65 -0.51
N ASP A 97 -15.63 9.03 -0.36
CA ASP A 97 -16.61 8.92 -1.44
C ASP A 97 -17.18 10.27 -1.88
N ALA A 98 -17.29 11.23 -0.96
CA ALA A 98 -17.81 12.56 -1.26
C ALA A 98 -16.84 13.34 -2.13
N ALA A 99 -15.55 13.29 -1.82
CA ALA A 99 -14.50 13.92 -2.63
C ALA A 99 -14.04 13.05 -3.82
N LYS A 100 -14.51 11.80 -3.91
CA LYS A 100 -14.04 10.78 -4.87
C LYS A 100 -12.52 10.66 -4.86
N SER A 101 -11.96 10.45 -3.67
CA SER A 101 -10.52 10.33 -3.48
C SER A 101 -10.14 9.13 -2.60
N ILE A 102 -9.03 8.49 -2.95
CA ILE A 102 -8.38 7.48 -2.11
C ILE A 102 -7.21 8.16 -1.40
N ARG A 103 -7.15 8.05 -0.07
CA ARG A 103 -6.06 8.60 0.73
C ARG A 103 -5.26 7.47 1.34
N LEU A 104 -3.96 7.44 1.04
CA LEU A 104 -3.01 6.50 1.61
C LEU A 104 -2.26 7.18 2.76
N TYR A 105 -2.42 6.64 3.96
CA TYR A 105 -1.62 6.97 5.15
C TYR A 105 -0.60 5.86 5.37
N PHE A 106 0.57 6.20 5.87
CA PHE A 106 1.64 5.25 6.15
C PHE A 106 2.58 5.86 7.18
N HIS A 107 3.40 5.03 7.83
CA HIS A 107 4.47 5.54 8.66
C HIS A 107 5.80 5.45 7.91
N GLY A 108 6.68 6.39 8.19
CA GLY A 108 8.07 6.36 7.75
C GLY A 108 9.00 6.87 8.86
N ALA A 109 10.29 6.58 8.75
CA ALA A 109 11.23 7.12 9.72
C ALA A 109 11.45 8.62 9.46
N PRO A 110 11.27 9.49 10.47
CA PRO A 110 11.39 10.93 10.27
C PRO A 110 12.83 11.31 9.93
N VAL A 111 12.97 12.35 9.10
CA VAL A 111 14.27 12.97 8.81
C VAL A 111 14.81 13.57 10.09
N THR A 112 15.97 13.09 10.57
CA THR A 112 16.68 13.75 11.69
C THR A 112 17.42 14.98 11.18
N SER A 113 17.65 15.96 12.04
CA SER A 113 18.26 17.26 11.73
C SER A 113 19.60 17.17 10.99
N LEU A 114 20.38 16.09 11.17
CA LEU A 114 21.63 15.83 10.43
C LEU A 114 21.43 15.50 8.94
N THR A 115 20.22 15.12 8.53
CA THR A 115 19.92 14.71 7.15
C THR A 115 19.28 15.83 6.34
N VAL A 116 18.73 16.86 7.01
CA VAL A 116 18.00 17.99 6.40
C VAL A 116 18.87 18.75 5.38
N ASP A 117 20.17 18.86 5.62
CA ASP A 117 21.09 19.56 4.71
C ASP A 117 21.26 18.84 3.36
N LYS A 118 21.04 17.51 3.31
CA LYS A 118 21.05 16.74 2.05
C LYS A 118 19.72 16.79 1.28
N PHE A 119 18.62 17.22 1.91
CA PHE A 119 17.28 17.15 1.33
C PHE A 119 16.82 18.43 0.62
N LYS A 120 17.45 19.59 0.88
CA LYS A 120 17.06 20.88 0.28
C LYS A 120 17.18 20.91 -1.26
N GLU A 121 17.82 19.93 -1.88
CA GLU A 121 18.04 19.86 -3.33
C GLU A 121 16.94 19.08 -4.10
N ARG A 122 16.03 18.37 -3.44
CA ARG A 122 14.98 17.56 -4.09
C ARG A 122 13.58 18.18 -3.88
N GLY A 123 12.97 18.67 -4.96
CA GLY A 123 11.62 19.28 -4.98
C GLY A 123 10.49 18.30 -4.59
N SER A 124 9.39 18.85 -4.07
CA SER A 124 8.32 18.11 -3.37
C SER A 124 7.22 17.57 -4.29
N ARG A 125 6.85 16.29 -4.13
CA ARG A 125 5.58 15.72 -4.58
C ARG A 125 4.92 14.87 -3.48
N ASN A 126 4.48 15.50 -2.40
CA ASN A 126 3.82 14.81 -1.27
C ASN A 126 2.35 14.37 -1.53
N ARG A 127 1.94 14.16 -2.80
CA ARG A 127 0.57 13.75 -3.10
C ARG A 127 0.57 12.71 -4.23
N VAL A 128 0.49 11.45 -3.85
CA VAL A 128 0.11 10.38 -4.77
C VAL A 128 -1.41 10.34 -4.80
N THR A 129 -1.97 10.69 -5.95
CA THR A 129 -3.39 10.48 -6.26
C THR A 129 -3.38 9.33 -7.27
N VAL A 130 -3.96 8.19 -6.91
CA VAL A 130 -4.28 7.12 -7.86
C VAL A 130 -5.72 7.34 -8.33
#